data_AF-D3BJK1-F1
#
_entry.id   AF-D3BJK1-F1
#
_cell.length_a   1.000
_cell.length_b   1.000
_cell.length_c   1.000
_cell.angle_alpha   90.00
_cell.angle_beta   90.00
_cell.angle_gamma   90.00
#
_symmetry.space_group_name_H-M   'P 1'
#
loop_
_entity.id
_entity.type
_entity.pdbx_description
1 polymer ?
#
loop_
_entity_poly.entity_id
_entity_poly.type
_entity_poly.pdbx_seq_one_letter_code
_entity_poly.pdbx_strand_id
1 'polypeptide(L)'
;MFVVELNVDINQDQSYEFTLNDIKNEDGTTTSLVYPVILTISKSKQYSKSTLIYRGSYSEEKYENVFYTSDYLLFSSCKDSPSDHICPTVRDSSGRSSSASYMAERPLLYDAYSIEPPMTTYDIIVNITQFNETSGATQTQTYRMGNDNLIINANGIVIKLEGDFAWRQALRTFESSIAPMNACLDNQIKKFRDQDMALYAKGKKGQYQIINYGASADIYRYTGNKNLFLQVELGGKQTSVLTNKIKADNFAYAYKESPAVFVSNRLETFESMSTDGILYIQTKNIGATKEQYDLNVLNCTNGITVNTPSQVFTMKPNEIFESKFEIRTVTKLGGIQHCYADLKGFAMGTLFDSILIKFNTTDTVIIKTFE
;
A
#
# COMPACT_ATOMS: atom_id res chain seq x y z
N MET A 1 -34.32 -12.42 -18.28
CA MET A 1 -33.45 -11.46 -17.55
C MET A 1 -32.55 -12.31 -16.68
N PHE A 2 -31.27 -12.32 -16.99
CA PHE A 2 -30.24 -12.96 -16.17
C PHE A 2 -29.74 -11.96 -15.14
N VAL A 3 -29.50 -12.45 -13.93
CA VAL A 3 -28.79 -11.72 -12.90
C VAL A 3 -27.50 -12.49 -12.67
N VAL A 4 -26.37 -11.86 -12.94
CA VAL A 4 -25.03 -12.43 -12.80
C VAL A 4 -24.29 -11.63 -11.75
N GLU A 5 -23.94 -12.28 -10.66
CA GLU A 5 -23.07 -11.71 -9.63
C GLU A 5 -21.63 -12.06 -9.97
N LEU A 6 -20.78 -11.03 -10.06
CA LEU A 6 -19.36 -11.16 -10.40
C LEU A 6 -18.51 -10.59 -9.28
N ASN A 7 -17.45 -11.32 -8.98
CA ASN A 7 -16.44 -10.92 -8.02
C ASN A 7 -15.24 -10.34 -8.78
N VAL A 8 -15.01 -9.05 -8.61
CA VAL A 8 -13.93 -8.31 -9.28
C VAL A 8 -12.82 -8.00 -8.30
N ASP A 9 -11.70 -8.71 -8.44
CA ASP A 9 -10.49 -8.50 -7.65
C ASP A 9 -9.63 -7.35 -8.19
N ILE A 10 -8.72 -6.87 -7.34
CA ILE A 10 -7.74 -5.85 -7.68
C ILE A 10 -6.85 -6.28 -8.87
N ASN A 11 -6.49 -5.32 -9.72
CA ASN A 11 -5.68 -5.51 -10.92
C ASN A 11 -6.29 -6.46 -11.96
N GLN A 12 -7.58 -6.81 -11.90
CA GLN A 12 -8.20 -7.63 -12.94
C GLN A 12 -8.26 -6.85 -14.26
N ASP A 13 -7.53 -7.31 -15.28
CA ASP A 13 -7.85 -7.06 -16.70
C ASP A 13 -8.84 -8.16 -17.17
N GLN A 14 -9.86 -8.49 -16.36
CA GLN A 14 -10.77 -9.58 -16.70
C GLN A 14 -11.81 -9.11 -17.72
N SER A 15 -11.62 -9.48 -18.98
CA SER A 15 -12.68 -9.42 -19.97
C SER A 15 -13.70 -10.52 -19.70
N TYR A 16 -14.79 -10.15 -19.03
CA TYR A 16 -15.99 -10.98 -18.96
C TYR A 16 -16.72 -10.92 -20.29
N GLU A 17 -16.25 -11.68 -21.27
CA GLU A 17 -16.93 -11.73 -22.57
C GLU A 17 -18.25 -12.46 -22.41
N PHE A 18 -19.31 -11.66 -22.30
CA PHE A 18 -20.67 -12.13 -22.45
C PHE A 18 -21.03 -12.10 -23.92
N THR A 19 -21.76 -13.11 -24.36
CA THR A 19 -22.37 -13.14 -25.68
C THR A 19 -23.86 -13.10 -25.46
N LEU A 20 -24.47 -11.96 -25.79
CA LEU A 20 -25.92 -11.79 -25.79
C LEU A 20 -26.40 -12.10 -27.22
N ASN A 21 -27.19 -13.16 -27.37
CA ASN A 21 -27.71 -13.58 -28.66
C ASN A 21 -29.12 -13.03 -28.94
N ASP A 22 -29.81 -12.51 -27.92
CA ASP A 22 -31.17 -12.01 -28.04
C ASP A 22 -31.42 -10.88 -27.02
N ILE A 23 -32.04 -9.77 -27.45
CA ILE A 23 -32.51 -8.68 -26.57
C ILE A 23 -34.03 -8.63 -26.62
N LYS A 24 -34.68 -8.60 -25.45
CA LYS A 24 -36.09 -8.20 -25.39
C LYS A 24 -36.21 -6.68 -25.39
N ASN A 25 -36.99 -6.11 -26.29
CA ASN A 25 -37.33 -4.69 -26.30
C ASN A 25 -38.33 -4.34 -25.18
N GLU A 26 -38.61 -3.06 -24.98
CA GLU A 26 -39.59 -2.57 -23.98
C GLU A 26 -41.02 -3.03 -24.30
N ASP A 27 -41.32 -3.26 -25.57
CA ASP A 27 -42.61 -3.79 -26.05
C ASP A 27 -42.77 -5.31 -25.84
N GLY A 28 -41.74 -5.98 -25.30
CA GLY A 28 -41.73 -7.42 -25.05
C GLY A 28 -41.36 -8.29 -26.26
N THR A 29 -41.03 -7.70 -27.41
CA THR A 29 -40.53 -8.43 -28.58
C THR A 29 -39.08 -8.86 -28.38
N THR A 30 -38.73 -10.07 -28.80
CA THR A 30 -37.34 -10.58 -28.77
C THR A 30 -36.69 -10.31 -30.12
N THR A 31 -35.56 -9.61 -30.11
CA THR A 31 -34.71 -9.40 -31.29
C THR A 31 -33.45 -10.24 -31.11
N SER A 32 -33.24 -11.23 -31.98
CA SER A 32 -31.97 -11.94 -32.03
C SER A 32 -30.86 -11.01 -32.50
N LEU A 33 -29.83 -10.87 -31.68
CA LEU A 33 -28.59 -10.20 -32.04
C LEU A 33 -27.76 -11.13 -32.90
N VAL A 34 -27.38 -10.67 -34.09
CA VAL A 34 -26.47 -11.42 -34.97
C VAL A 34 -25.04 -11.43 -34.40
N TYR A 35 -24.70 -10.47 -33.53
CA TYR A 35 -23.37 -10.30 -32.96
C TYR A 35 -23.40 -10.13 -31.43
N PRO A 36 -22.44 -10.72 -30.70
CA PRO A 36 -22.38 -10.66 -29.24
C PRO A 36 -22.06 -9.24 -28.72
N VAL A 37 -22.68 -8.87 -27.59
CA VAL A 37 -22.29 -7.71 -26.79
C VAL A 37 -21.21 -8.10 -25.78
N ILE A 38 -19.97 -7.69 -26.02
CA ILE A 38 -18.82 -8.04 -25.19
C ILE A 38 -18.72 -7.06 -24.02
N LEU A 39 -18.76 -7.58 -22.79
CA LEU A 39 -18.45 -6.82 -21.58
C LEU A 39 -16.98 -7.02 -21.21
N THR A 40 -16.34 -6.01 -20.66
CA THR A 40 -15.01 -6.16 -20.05
C THR A 40 -14.97 -5.30 -18.81
N ILE A 41 -14.60 -5.90 -17.67
CA ILE A 41 -14.61 -5.23 -16.39
C ILE A 41 -13.21 -5.30 -15.81
N SER A 42 -12.65 -4.14 -15.48
CA SER A 42 -11.35 -4.06 -14.85
C SER A 42 -11.39 -3.21 -13.60
N LYS A 43 -10.52 -3.52 -12.64
CA LYS A 43 -10.40 -2.77 -11.39
C LYS A 43 -9.01 -2.18 -11.27
N SER A 44 -8.94 -0.88 -11.04
CA SER A 44 -7.68 -0.17 -10.84
C SER A 44 -7.02 -0.58 -9.53
N LYS A 45 -5.76 -0.16 -9.38
CA LYS A 45 -5.06 -0.25 -8.11
C LYS A 45 -5.86 0.46 -7.02
N GLN A 46 -5.82 -0.11 -5.84
CA GLN A 46 -6.52 0.40 -4.69
C GLN A 46 -5.57 1.17 -3.79
N TYR A 47 -6.11 2.27 -3.26
CA TYR A 47 -5.38 3.13 -2.36
C TYR A 47 -6.19 3.39 -1.10
N SER A 48 -5.46 3.49 0.01
CA SER A 48 -5.94 4.11 1.23
C SER A 48 -5.62 5.60 1.12
N LYS A 49 -6.67 6.43 1.16
CA LYS A 49 -6.58 7.88 1.05
C LYS A 49 -7.01 8.51 2.36
N SER A 50 -6.13 9.27 2.98
CA SER A 50 -6.42 10.08 4.16
C SER A 50 -6.25 11.56 3.85
N THR A 51 -7.20 12.38 4.29
CA THR A 51 -7.05 13.84 4.27
C THR A 51 -6.01 14.27 5.28
N LEU A 52 -5.18 15.25 4.92
CA LEU A 52 -4.20 15.86 5.80
C LEU A 52 -4.70 17.23 6.29
N ILE A 53 -4.83 17.39 7.61
CA ILE A 53 -5.21 18.64 8.25
C ILE A 53 -3.98 19.28 8.86
N TYR A 54 -3.62 20.47 8.37
CA TYR A 54 -2.45 21.21 8.86
C TYR A 54 -2.59 21.56 10.35
N ARG A 55 -1.50 21.38 11.11
CA ARG A 55 -1.43 21.67 12.55
C ARG A 55 -0.41 22.73 12.92
N GLY A 56 0.63 22.91 12.12
CA GLY A 56 1.69 23.88 12.37
C GLY A 56 2.99 23.48 11.69
N SER A 57 3.99 24.35 11.77
CA SER A 57 5.35 24.07 11.32
C SER A 57 6.27 23.88 12.52
N TYR A 58 7.17 22.91 12.44
CA TYR A 58 8.11 22.53 13.50
C TYR A 58 9.52 22.50 12.94
N SER A 59 10.50 22.99 13.72
CA SER A 59 11.91 22.90 13.31
C SER A 59 12.39 21.44 13.31
N GLU A 60 13.28 21.10 12.37
CA GLU A 60 13.91 19.78 12.28
C GLU A 60 14.60 19.37 13.60
N GLU A 61 15.25 20.35 14.23
CA GLU A 61 16.02 20.19 15.44
C GLU A 61 16.06 21.53 16.18
N LYS A 62 15.70 21.48 17.46
CA LYS A 62 16.02 22.54 18.42
C LYS A 62 17.27 22.13 19.18
N TYR A 63 18.18 23.07 19.38
CA TYR A 63 19.45 22.82 20.05
C TYR A 63 19.73 23.90 21.07
N GLU A 64 20.44 23.53 22.13
CA GLU A 64 20.88 24.44 23.18
C GLU A 64 22.26 24.97 22.80
N ASN A 65 22.38 26.29 22.69
CA ASN A 65 23.69 26.93 22.68
C ASN A 65 24.05 27.33 24.10
N VAL A 66 25.21 26.85 24.56
CA VAL A 66 25.75 27.20 25.86
C VAL A 66 26.89 28.20 25.66
N PHE A 67 26.73 29.40 26.21
CA PHE A 67 27.75 30.43 26.21
C PHE A 67 28.47 30.41 27.55
N TYR A 68 29.79 30.20 27.48
CA TYR A 68 30.68 30.33 28.63
C TYR A 68 31.34 31.71 28.60
N THR A 69 31.12 32.50 29.63
CA THR A 69 31.80 33.79 29.80
C THR A 69 33.20 33.54 30.37
N SER A 70 34.25 33.91 29.63
CA SER A 70 35.66 33.62 29.97
C SER A 70 36.45 34.83 30.48
N ASP A 71 35.78 35.83 31.06
CA ASP A 71 36.47 36.93 31.71
C ASP A 71 36.92 36.53 33.12
N TYR A 72 38.09 35.90 33.19
CA TYR A 72 38.76 35.52 34.44
C TYR A 72 39.32 36.72 35.22
N LEU A 73 39.26 37.93 34.65
CA LEU A 73 39.91 39.10 35.20
C LEU A 73 39.03 40.36 35.16
N LEU A 74 37.72 40.27 35.45
CA LEU A 74 37.13 41.12 36.49
C LEU A 74 35.61 41.02 36.66
N PHE A 75 34.74 40.62 35.71
CA PHE A 75 33.26 40.64 35.96
C PHE A 75 32.40 39.73 35.03
N SER A 76 31.60 38.77 35.53
CA SER A 76 30.92 37.75 34.66
C SER A 76 29.44 37.28 34.88
N SER A 77 28.42 38.01 35.41
CA SER A 77 27.13 37.41 35.92
C SER A 77 26.11 36.97 34.84
N CYS A 78 25.64 35.70 34.84
CA CYS A 78 24.50 35.28 34.00
C CYS A 78 23.20 35.85 34.52
N LYS A 79 22.41 36.35 33.57
CA LYS A 79 21.09 36.90 33.79
C LYS A 79 20.11 36.18 32.86
N ASP A 80 18.98 35.77 33.42
CA ASP A 80 17.91 35.02 32.76
C ASP A 80 16.53 35.63 33.09
N SER A 81 16.50 36.93 33.39
CA SER A 81 15.23 37.62 33.62
C SER A 81 14.64 38.08 32.28
N PRO A 82 13.31 38.08 32.10
CA PRO A 82 12.69 38.55 30.86
C PRO A 82 13.04 39.99 30.45
N SER A 83 13.47 40.82 31.41
CA SER A 83 13.85 42.23 31.20
C SER A 83 15.35 42.47 31.04
N ASP A 84 16.19 41.46 31.36
CA ASP A 84 17.65 41.57 31.42
C ASP A 84 18.23 40.14 31.34
N HIS A 85 18.68 39.72 30.15
CA HIS A 85 19.18 38.37 29.86
C HIS A 85 20.38 38.32 28.89
N ILE A 86 21.21 37.29 28.99
CA ILE A 86 22.45 37.12 28.19
C ILE A 86 22.22 36.55 26.78
N CYS A 87 21.09 35.88 26.55
CA CYS A 87 20.69 35.44 25.20
C CYS A 87 20.62 36.67 24.27
N PRO A 88 21.14 36.64 23.02
CA PRO A 88 21.20 37.83 22.16
C PRO A 88 19.81 38.47 22.06
N THR A 89 19.58 39.71 22.52
CA THR A 89 20.37 40.95 22.40
C THR A 89 20.85 41.62 23.71
N VAL A 90 22.19 41.63 23.97
CA VAL A 90 23.13 42.68 24.50
C VAL A 90 22.63 43.67 25.59
N ARG A 91 23.30 44.04 26.72
CA ARG A 91 24.56 43.79 27.48
C ARG A 91 24.31 44.32 28.91
N ASP A 92 25.01 43.80 29.91
CA ASP A 92 24.97 44.29 31.29
C ASP A 92 26.29 44.05 32.06
N SER A 93 26.54 44.84 33.11
CA SER A 93 27.83 45.18 33.72
C SER A 93 28.11 44.57 35.11
N SER A 94 27.81 43.27 35.39
CA SER A 94 27.70 42.85 36.81
C SER A 94 28.25 41.49 37.33
N GLY A 95 29.36 40.93 36.80
CA GLY A 95 30.36 40.46 37.79
C GLY A 95 30.60 38.98 38.23
N ARG A 96 29.93 37.90 37.77
CA ARG A 96 30.11 36.49 38.27
C ARG A 96 30.05 35.29 37.28
N SER A 97 31.04 34.40 37.19
CA SER A 97 31.07 33.37 36.11
C SER A 97 29.84 32.49 36.07
N SER A 98 29.21 32.44 34.90
CA SER A 98 27.91 31.80 34.74
C SER A 98 27.72 31.35 33.30
N SER A 99 27.10 30.19 33.09
CA SER A 99 26.68 29.72 31.77
C SER A 99 25.31 30.28 31.43
N ALA A 100 25.14 30.79 30.21
CA ALA A 100 23.84 31.11 29.65
C ALA A 100 23.50 30.07 28.58
N SER A 101 22.35 29.46 28.72
CA SER A 101 21.81 28.49 27.77
C SER A 101 20.63 29.11 27.04
N TYR A 102 20.62 29.05 25.72
CA TYR A 102 19.42 29.40 24.96
C TYR A 102 19.08 28.36 23.91
N MET A 103 17.78 28.21 23.68
CA MET A 103 17.25 27.36 22.62
C MET A 103 17.33 28.10 21.28
N ALA A 104 17.99 27.49 20.32
CA ALA A 104 17.98 27.90 18.93
C ALA A 104 17.27 26.84 18.08
N GLU A 105 16.76 27.27 16.93
CA GLU A 105 16.09 26.40 15.97
C GLU A 105 16.92 26.30 14.70
N ARG A 106 16.97 25.11 14.09
CA ARG A 106 17.50 24.95 12.74
C ARG A 106 16.57 25.63 11.73
N PRO A 107 17.12 26.15 10.61
CA PRO A 107 16.31 26.83 9.58
C PRO A 107 15.40 25.89 8.80
N LEU A 108 15.64 24.57 8.83
CA LEU A 108 14.77 23.61 8.18
C LEU A 108 13.50 23.41 9.02
N LEU A 109 12.36 23.73 8.42
CA LEU A 109 11.03 23.58 9.02
C LEU A 109 10.26 22.46 8.31
N TYR A 110 9.46 21.74 9.09
CA TYR A 110 8.57 20.69 8.65
C TYR A 110 7.13 21.05 8.97
N ASP A 111 6.24 20.93 7.98
CA ASP A 111 4.81 21.08 8.20
C ASP A 111 4.22 19.80 8.78
N ALA A 112 3.55 19.90 9.93
CA ALA A 112 2.86 18.80 10.55
C ALA A 112 1.39 18.79 10.17
N TYR A 113 0.89 17.58 9.88
CA TYR A 113 -0.50 17.33 9.55
C TYR A 113 -1.04 16.23 10.44
N SER A 114 -2.28 16.36 10.90
CA SER A 114 -3.03 15.21 11.42
C SER A 114 -3.66 14.45 10.26
N ILE A 115 -3.61 13.13 10.33
CA ILE A 115 -4.13 12.21 9.32
C ILE A 115 -5.56 11.83 9.70
N GLU A 116 -6.53 12.14 8.85
CA GLU A 116 -7.91 11.68 9.05
C GLU A 116 -8.06 10.17 8.76
N PRO A 117 -9.13 9.52 9.27
CA PRO A 117 -9.40 8.12 8.98
C PRO A 117 -9.35 7.83 7.47
N PRO A 118 -8.66 6.75 7.07
CA PRO A 118 -8.50 6.45 5.67
C PRO A 118 -9.81 6.04 5.01
N MET A 119 -10.00 6.50 3.77
CA MET A 119 -11.02 6.00 2.85
C MET A 119 -10.34 5.16 1.78
N THR A 120 -10.89 3.99 1.50
CA THR A 120 -10.48 3.17 0.37
C THR A 120 -10.94 3.82 -0.92
N THR A 121 -10.06 3.97 -1.91
CA THR A 121 -10.40 4.48 -3.25
C THR A 121 -9.89 3.55 -4.34
N TYR A 122 -10.72 3.28 -5.32
CA TYR A 122 -10.41 2.52 -6.53
C TYR A 122 -11.44 2.88 -7.62
N ASP A 123 -11.18 2.42 -8.83
CA ASP A 123 -12.09 2.55 -9.96
C ASP A 123 -12.34 1.20 -10.59
N ILE A 124 -13.60 0.95 -10.95
CA ILE A 124 -13.98 -0.17 -11.78
C ILE A 124 -14.32 0.40 -13.16
N ILE A 125 -13.53 0.03 -14.17
CA ILE A 125 -13.71 0.44 -15.55
C ILE A 125 -14.47 -0.66 -16.26
N VAL A 126 -15.64 -0.31 -16.79
CA VAL A 126 -16.49 -1.21 -17.58
C VAL A 126 -16.46 -0.76 -19.03
N ASN A 127 -16.03 -1.64 -19.92
CA ASN A 127 -16.10 -1.43 -21.36
C ASN A 127 -17.22 -2.31 -21.93
N ILE A 128 -18.22 -1.68 -22.56
CA ILE A 128 -19.29 -2.36 -23.29
C ILE A 128 -18.99 -2.22 -24.77
N THR A 129 -18.72 -3.33 -25.45
CA THR A 129 -18.37 -3.35 -26.87
C THR A 129 -19.49 -3.99 -27.68
N GLN A 130 -19.98 -3.27 -28.68
CA GLN A 130 -21.08 -3.69 -29.54
C GLN A 130 -20.67 -3.57 -31.01
N PHE A 131 -21.08 -4.56 -31.81
CA PHE A 131 -20.92 -4.52 -33.25
C PHE A 131 -22.12 -3.84 -33.90
N ASN A 132 -21.88 -2.86 -34.77
CA ASN A 132 -22.92 -2.18 -35.53
C ASN A 132 -22.97 -2.72 -36.95
N GLU A 133 -24.07 -3.40 -37.30
CA GLU A 133 -24.25 -4.04 -38.61
C GLU A 133 -24.27 -3.04 -39.76
N THR A 134 -24.90 -1.88 -39.55
CA THR A 134 -25.09 -0.87 -40.60
C THR A 134 -23.77 -0.21 -41.00
N SER A 135 -22.83 -0.07 -40.06
CA SER A 135 -21.51 0.51 -40.33
C SER A 135 -20.39 -0.51 -40.47
N GLY A 136 -20.63 -1.78 -40.10
CA GLY A 136 -19.60 -2.81 -39.96
C GLY A 136 -18.55 -2.49 -38.88
N ALA A 137 -18.80 -1.48 -38.03
CA ALA A 137 -17.84 -1.00 -37.05
C ALA A 137 -18.15 -1.52 -35.65
N THR A 138 -17.08 -1.73 -34.87
CA THR A 138 -17.19 -2.03 -33.44
C THR A 138 -17.15 -0.71 -32.66
N GLN A 139 -18.10 -0.52 -31.75
CA GLN A 139 -18.13 0.64 -30.85
C GLN A 139 -17.95 0.18 -29.41
N THR A 140 -17.02 0.80 -28.70
CA THR A 140 -16.78 0.55 -27.28
C THR A 140 -17.17 1.78 -26.47
N GLN A 141 -18.03 1.58 -25.47
CA GLN A 141 -18.42 2.60 -24.50
C GLN A 141 -17.75 2.27 -23.16
N THR A 142 -17.04 3.24 -22.59
CA THR A 142 -16.32 3.10 -21.32
C THR A 142 -17.06 3.82 -20.22
N TYR A 143 -17.31 3.11 -19.13
CA TYR A 143 -17.92 3.62 -17.91
C TYR A 143 -16.99 3.42 -16.73
N ARG A 144 -17.09 4.31 -15.73
CA ARG A 144 -16.27 4.26 -14.52
C ARG A 144 -17.19 4.22 -13.31
N MET A 145 -17.04 3.18 -12.51
CA MET A 145 -17.68 3.03 -11.20
C MET A 145 -16.64 3.17 -10.10
N GLY A 146 -17.11 3.52 -8.91
CA GLY A 146 -16.30 3.64 -7.70
C GLY A 146 -17.22 4.09 -6.58
N ASN A 147 -16.63 4.58 -5.48
CA ASN A 147 -17.43 5.02 -4.32
C ASN A 147 -18.45 6.11 -4.66
N ASP A 148 -18.15 6.95 -5.66
CA ASP A 148 -18.99 8.08 -6.05
C ASP A 148 -20.07 7.69 -7.09
N ASN A 149 -19.90 6.56 -7.78
CA ASN A 149 -20.79 6.11 -8.85
C ASN A 149 -20.98 4.59 -8.76
N LEU A 150 -22.08 4.18 -8.11
CA LEU A 150 -22.36 2.77 -7.79
C LEU A 150 -23.17 2.04 -8.86
N ILE A 151 -23.76 2.74 -9.83
CA ILE A 151 -24.68 2.16 -10.81
C ILE A 151 -24.37 2.66 -12.22
N ILE A 152 -24.23 1.74 -13.17
CA ILE A 152 -24.26 2.01 -14.60
C ILE A 152 -25.57 1.44 -15.16
N ASN A 153 -26.24 2.23 -16.01
CA ASN A 153 -27.35 1.75 -16.83
C ASN A 153 -27.09 2.13 -18.29
N ALA A 154 -26.84 1.12 -19.12
CA ALA A 154 -26.52 1.32 -20.52
C ALA A 154 -27.01 0.14 -21.36
N ASN A 155 -27.73 0.41 -22.45
CA ASN A 155 -28.10 -0.58 -23.47
C ASN A 155 -28.78 -1.85 -22.90
N GLY A 156 -29.66 -1.70 -21.90
CA GLY A 156 -30.35 -2.83 -21.26
C GLY A 156 -29.49 -3.66 -20.30
N ILE A 157 -28.27 -3.20 -20.00
CA ILE A 157 -27.37 -3.74 -18.98
C ILE A 157 -27.37 -2.78 -17.79
N VAL A 158 -27.70 -3.32 -16.61
CA VAL A 158 -27.57 -2.59 -15.34
C VAL A 158 -26.49 -3.24 -14.52
N ILE A 159 -25.44 -2.50 -14.21
CA ILE A 159 -24.34 -2.95 -13.36
C ILE A 159 -24.38 -2.15 -12.07
N LYS A 160 -24.39 -2.85 -10.95
CA LYS A 160 -24.40 -2.25 -9.63
C LYS A 160 -23.22 -2.77 -8.81
N LEU A 161 -22.46 -1.83 -8.23
CA LEU A 161 -21.47 -2.12 -7.20
C LEU A 161 -22.19 -2.29 -5.86
N GLU A 162 -22.20 -3.52 -5.34
CA GLU A 162 -22.85 -3.84 -4.05
C GLU A 162 -21.94 -3.49 -2.87
N GLY A 163 -20.63 -3.54 -3.07
CA GLY A 163 -19.61 -3.23 -2.08
C GLY A 163 -18.40 -4.14 -2.18
N ASP A 164 -17.58 -4.13 -1.13
CA ASP A 164 -16.35 -4.91 -1.06
C ASP A 164 -16.41 -5.94 0.06
N PHE A 165 -15.81 -7.09 -0.17
CA PHE A 165 -15.53 -8.02 0.93
C PHE A 165 -14.49 -7.42 1.88
N ALA A 166 -14.69 -7.66 3.18
CA ALA A 166 -13.80 -7.17 4.22
C ALA A 166 -12.36 -7.63 4.00
N TRP A 167 -11.42 -6.70 4.18
CA TRP A 167 -10.00 -7.01 4.06
C TRP A 167 -9.57 -7.97 5.17
N ARG A 168 -8.76 -9.00 4.85
CA ARG A 168 -8.29 -10.00 5.84
C ARG A 168 -7.20 -9.48 6.79
N GLN A 169 -6.62 -8.34 6.47
CA GLN A 169 -5.69 -7.56 7.30
C GLN A 169 -6.38 -6.26 7.78
N ALA A 170 -6.10 -5.83 9.01
CA ALA A 170 -6.52 -4.48 9.40
C ALA A 170 -5.73 -3.45 8.57
N LEU A 171 -6.40 -2.39 8.10
CA LEU A 171 -5.70 -1.20 7.64
C LEU A 171 -4.79 -0.73 8.78
N ARG A 172 -3.52 -0.41 8.47
CA ARG A 172 -2.62 0.15 9.49
C ARG A 172 -3.24 1.46 9.98
N THR A 173 -3.59 1.52 11.27
CA THR A 173 -4.07 2.73 11.90
C THR A 173 -2.85 3.59 12.28
N PHE A 174 -2.91 4.88 11.93
CA PHE A 174 -1.94 5.87 12.40
C PHE A 174 -2.38 6.35 13.79
N GLU A 175 -2.35 5.47 14.79
CA GLU A 175 -2.62 5.88 16.17
C GLU A 175 -1.37 6.51 16.78
N SER A 176 -1.55 7.61 17.51
CA SER A 176 -0.45 8.39 18.07
C SER A 176 0.25 7.59 19.16
N SER A 177 1.48 7.16 18.88
CA SER A 177 2.37 6.65 19.92
C SER A 177 3.00 7.83 20.67
N ILE A 178 2.91 7.78 21.99
CA ILE A 178 3.43 8.79 22.90
C ILE A 178 4.90 8.43 23.18
N ALA A 179 5.83 9.33 22.88
CA ALA A 179 7.25 9.13 23.15
C ALA A 179 7.58 9.39 24.65
N PRO A 180 8.47 8.60 25.28
CA PRO A 180 8.91 8.80 26.66
C PRO A 180 10.00 9.89 26.78
N MET A 181 10.16 10.37 28.01
CA MET A 181 10.80 11.62 28.42
C MET A 181 12.27 11.44 28.84
N ASN A 182 13.19 12.26 28.31
CA ASN A 182 14.45 12.67 28.96
C ASN A 182 15.16 13.76 28.14
N ALA A 183 15.61 14.83 28.82
CA ALA A 183 16.09 16.13 28.31
C ALA A 183 15.09 16.87 27.38
N CYS A 184 14.77 18.13 27.68
CA CYS A 184 13.71 18.92 27.03
C CYS A 184 13.80 18.98 25.49
N LEU A 185 15.00 18.77 24.93
CA LEU A 185 15.29 18.82 23.49
C LEU A 185 15.57 17.45 22.86
N ASP A 186 15.33 16.35 23.58
CA ASP A 186 15.45 15.02 22.97
C ASP A 186 14.22 14.70 22.11
N ASN A 187 14.32 13.63 21.29
CA ASN A 187 13.23 13.12 20.44
C ASN A 187 12.69 14.14 19.42
N GLN A 188 13.59 14.90 18.80
CA GLN A 188 13.30 15.81 17.69
C GLN A 188 13.23 15.07 16.34
N ILE A 189 12.68 15.71 15.30
CA ILE A 189 12.50 15.15 13.95
C ILE A 189 13.82 14.60 13.41
N LYS A 190 14.93 15.34 13.57
CA LYS A 190 16.27 14.91 13.15
C LYS A 190 16.67 13.56 13.74
N LYS A 191 16.44 13.36 15.05
CA LYS A 191 16.83 12.12 15.75
C LYS A 191 16.08 10.92 15.18
N PHE A 192 14.78 11.04 14.96
CA PHE A 192 13.97 9.98 14.36
C PHE A 192 14.40 9.67 12.93
N ARG A 193 14.72 10.70 12.13
CA ARG A 193 15.29 10.51 10.79
C ARG A 193 16.62 9.78 10.85
N ASP A 194 17.55 10.20 11.71
CA ASP A 194 18.87 9.58 11.84
C ASP A 194 18.78 8.13 12.32
N GLN A 195 17.84 7.81 13.22
CA GLN A 195 17.54 6.45 13.65
C GLN A 195 17.09 5.57 12.47
N ASP A 196 16.16 6.05 11.64
CA ASP A 196 15.72 5.34 10.44
C ASP A 196 16.87 5.16 9.44
N MET A 197 17.68 6.20 9.20
CA MET A 197 18.83 6.11 8.31
C MET A 197 19.86 5.07 8.80
N ALA A 198 20.08 4.98 10.11
CA ALA A 198 20.96 3.97 10.70
C ALA A 198 20.39 2.54 10.58
N LEU A 199 19.06 2.37 10.57
CA LEU A 199 18.40 1.10 10.30
C LEU A 199 18.55 0.71 8.82
N TYR A 200 18.29 1.64 7.90
CA TYR A 200 18.44 1.39 6.46
C TYR A 200 19.87 1.04 6.06
N ALA A 201 20.87 1.69 6.65
CA ALA A 201 22.28 1.35 6.44
C ALA A 201 22.62 -0.09 6.83
N LYS A 202 21.81 -0.72 7.68
CA LYS A 202 21.93 -2.11 8.12
C LYS A 202 20.96 -3.05 7.38
N GLY A 203 20.28 -2.58 6.33
CA GLY A 203 19.25 -3.34 5.61
C GLY A 203 17.97 -3.59 6.43
N LYS A 204 17.79 -2.89 7.56
CA LYS A 204 16.63 -3.03 8.44
C LYS A 204 15.54 -2.03 8.07
N LYS A 205 14.29 -2.37 8.38
CA LYS A 205 13.13 -1.49 8.19
C LYS A 205 13.15 -0.34 9.21
N GLY A 206 12.89 0.88 8.74
CA GLY A 206 12.73 2.07 9.59
C GLY A 206 11.36 2.10 10.28
N GLN A 207 11.15 3.09 11.14
CA GLN A 207 9.94 3.23 11.95
C GLN A 207 9.14 4.49 11.64
N TYR A 208 9.78 5.58 11.24
CA TYR A 208 9.16 6.91 11.22
C TYR A 208 8.88 7.43 9.81
N GLN A 209 9.73 7.09 8.83
CA GLN A 209 9.54 7.57 7.47
C GLN A 209 8.34 6.92 6.80
N ILE A 210 7.63 7.73 5.99
CA ILE A 210 6.45 7.33 5.20
C ILE A 210 6.69 6.08 4.34
N ILE A 211 7.90 5.89 3.82
CA ILE A 211 8.30 4.74 3.00
C ILE A 211 8.15 3.40 3.74
N ASN A 212 8.17 3.40 5.08
CA ASN A 212 7.99 2.19 5.88
C ASN A 212 6.53 1.69 5.91
N TYR A 213 5.58 2.53 5.51
CA TYR A 213 4.16 2.22 5.49
C TYR A 213 3.68 1.58 4.19
N GLY A 214 4.51 1.59 3.13
CA GLY A 214 4.25 0.92 1.86
C GLY A 214 5.16 1.45 0.75
N ALA A 215 5.46 0.61 -0.25
CA ALA A 215 6.37 0.96 -1.35
C ALA A 215 5.87 2.15 -2.20
N SER A 216 4.58 2.45 -2.15
CA SER A 216 3.92 3.52 -2.91
C SER A 216 3.21 4.54 -2.01
N ALA A 217 3.66 4.69 -0.76
CA ALA A 217 3.11 5.70 0.14
C ALA A 217 3.61 7.09 -0.27
N ASP A 218 2.70 7.99 -0.62
CA ASP A 218 3.04 9.31 -1.15
C ASP A 218 2.03 10.38 -0.70
N ILE A 219 2.48 11.64 -0.69
CA ILE A 219 1.66 12.81 -0.39
C ILE A 219 1.32 13.50 -1.71
N TYR A 220 0.04 13.57 -2.05
CA TYR A 220 -0.41 14.17 -3.29
C TYR A 220 -1.30 15.39 -3.06
N ARG A 221 -1.24 16.32 -4.02
CA ARG A 221 -2.08 17.50 -4.09
C ARG A 221 -2.95 17.39 -5.36
N TYR A 222 -4.27 17.48 -5.21
CA TYR A 222 -5.16 17.45 -6.37
C TYR A 222 -5.07 18.78 -7.13
N THR A 223 -4.89 18.73 -8.44
CA THR A 223 -4.85 19.91 -9.30
C THR A 223 -6.22 20.59 -9.27
N GLY A 224 -6.35 21.69 -8.53
CA GLY A 224 -7.59 22.45 -8.37
C GLY A 224 -8.03 22.67 -6.92
N ASN A 225 -7.47 21.94 -5.95
CA ASN A 225 -7.75 22.16 -4.53
C ASN A 225 -6.45 22.22 -3.71
N LYS A 226 -6.42 23.01 -2.62
CA LYS A 226 -5.23 23.15 -1.75
C LYS A 226 -5.07 21.99 -0.77
N ASN A 227 -6.02 21.05 -0.74
CA ASN A 227 -6.01 19.93 0.18
C ASN A 227 -4.90 18.94 -0.17
N LEU A 228 -4.13 18.57 0.85
CA LEU A 228 -3.12 17.52 0.78
C LEU A 228 -3.73 16.21 1.25
N PHE A 229 -3.30 15.12 0.63
CA PHE A 229 -3.75 13.78 0.96
C PHE A 229 -2.55 12.85 1.10
N LEU A 230 -2.62 11.96 2.09
CA LEU A 230 -1.74 10.81 2.19
C LEU A 230 -2.39 9.65 1.42
N GLN A 231 -1.68 9.12 0.43
CA GLN A 231 -2.06 7.92 -0.29
C GLN A 231 -1.13 6.78 0.07
N VAL A 232 -1.68 5.60 0.34
CA VAL A 232 -0.91 4.37 0.48
C VAL A 232 -1.54 3.30 -0.40
N GLU A 233 -0.77 2.73 -1.33
CA GLU A 233 -1.23 1.58 -2.13
C GLU A 233 -1.50 0.40 -1.21
N LEU A 234 -2.71 -0.17 -1.31
CA LEU A 234 -3.11 -1.32 -0.51
C LEU A 234 -2.71 -2.60 -1.22
N GLY A 235 -1.78 -3.34 -0.62
CA GLY A 235 -1.29 -4.62 -1.16
C GLY A 235 -2.02 -5.81 -0.56
N GLY A 236 -2.69 -6.61 -1.39
CA GLY A 236 -3.45 -7.79 -0.99
C GLY A 236 -4.71 -7.98 -1.84
N LYS A 237 -5.38 -9.12 -1.69
CA LYS A 237 -6.60 -9.44 -2.46
C LYS A 237 -7.82 -8.72 -1.87
N GLN A 238 -8.41 -7.78 -2.61
CA GLN A 238 -9.73 -7.22 -2.31
C GLN A 238 -10.69 -7.44 -3.46
N THR A 239 -11.79 -8.10 -3.13
CA THR A 239 -12.86 -8.46 -4.05
C THR A 239 -14.01 -7.47 -3.91
N SER A 240 -14.37 -6.80 -5.00
CA SER A 240 -15.61 -6.03 -5.13
C SER A 240 -16.70 -6.91 -5.71
N VAL A 241 -17.93 -6.80 -5.22
CA VAL A 241 -19.09 -7.53 -5.74
C VAL A 241 -19.86 -6.65 -6.70
N LEU A 242 -20.01 -7.12 -7.93
CA LEU A 242 -20.82 -6.49 -8.96
C LEU A 242 -22.04 -7.34 -9.29
N THR A 243 -23.23 -6.75 -9.17
CA THR A 243 -24.46 -7.35 -9.68
C THR A 243 -24.71 -6.84 -11.08
N ASN A 244 -24.69 -7.74 -12.07
CA ASN A 244 -24.94 -7.44 -13.46
C ASN A 244 -26.32 -7.99 -13.82
N LYS A 245 -27.29 -7.11 -14.04
CA LYS A 245 -28.61 -7.48 -14.55
C LYS A 245 -28.60 -7.30 -16.06
N ILE A 246 -28.72 -8.41 -16.76
CA ILE A 246 -28.60 -8.47 -18.22
C ILE A 246 -29.90 -9.02 -18.80
N LYS A 247 -30.49 -8.27 -19.73
CA LYS A 247 -31.69 -8.71 -20.44
C LYS A 247 -31.30 -9.50 -21.69
N ALA A 248 -31.02 -10.78 -21.53
CA ALA A 248 -30.77 -11.71 -22.63
C ALA A 248 -31.46 -13.08 -22.44
N ASP A 249 -31.44 -13.91 -23.48
CA ASP A 249 -32.02 -15.26 -23.50
C ASP A 249 -30.98 -16.39 -23.33
N ASN A 250 -29.71 -16.15 -23.69
CA ASN A 250 -28.58 -17.05 -23.43
C ASN A 250 -27.35 -16.28 -22.91
N PHE A 251 -26.50 -16.99 -22.17
CA PHE A 251 -25.28 -16.45 -21.55
C PHE A 251 -24.16 -17.50 -21.62
N ALA A 252 -22.96 -17.08 -22.01
CA ALA A 252 -21.73 -17.87 -21.94
C ALA A 252 -20.64 -17.07 -21.23
N TYR A 253 -19.83 -17.76 -20.43
CA TYR A 253 -18.65 -17.20 -19.77
C TYR A 253 -17.39 -17.78 -20.43
N ALA A 254 -16.67 -16.93 -21.16
CA ALA A 254 -15.37 -17.28 -21.73
C ALA A 254 -14.26 -16.80 -20.78
N TYR A 255 -13.30 -17.67 -20.52
CA TYR A 255 -12.07 -17.33 -19.79
C TYR A 255 -10.86 -17.87 -20.56
N LYS A 256 -9.71 -17.27 -20.29
CA LYS A 256 -8.42 -17.72 -20.82
C LYS A 256 -7.52 -18.09 -19.67
N GLU A 257 -6.71 -19.11 -19.88
CA GLU A 257 -5.66 -19.52 -18.97
C GLU A 257 -4.39 -19.79 -19.77
N SER A 258 -3.26 -19.35 -19.23
CA SER A 258 -1.95 -19.53 -19.81
C SER A 258 -1.08 -20.18 -18.73
N PRO A 259 -0.38 -21.30 -19.00
CA PRO A 259 0.44 -21.95 -17.98
C PRO A 259 1.62 -21.06 -17.56
N ALA A 260 2.01 -21.18 -16.29
CA ALA A 260 3.18 -20.52 -15.75
C ALA A 260 3.95 -21.44 -14.79
N VAL A 261 5.22 -21.15 -14.58
CA VAL A 261 6.14 -21.95 -13.75
C VAL A 261 6.97 -21.07 -12.82
N PHE A 262 7.45 -21.66 -11.73
CA PHE A 262 8.48 -21.03 -10.90
C PHE A 262 9.84 -21.07 -11.60
N VAL A 263 10.57 -19.95 -11.55
CA VAL A 263 11.93 -19.85 -12.08
C VAL A 263 12.94 -19.93 -10.94
N SER A 264 12.71 -19.15 -9.88
CA SER A 264 13.60 -19.08 -8.73
C SER A 264 12.88 -18.55 -7.50
N ASN A 265 13.48 -18.77 -6.34
CA ASN A 265 13.11 -18.09 -5.09
C ASN A 265 14.38 -17.72 -4.34
N ARG A 266 14.36 -16.60 -3.60
CA ARG A 266 15.44 -16.18 -2.72
C ARG A 266 14.87 -15.58 -1.44
N LEU A 267 15.46 -15.97 -0.31
CA LEU A 267 15.18 -15.43 1.00
C LEU A 267 16.47 -15.50 1.79
N GLU A 268 16.98 -14.34 2.19
CA GLU A 268 18.19 -14.27 2.99
C GLU A 268 17.90 -14.74 4.42
N THR A 269 18.94 -15.23 5.09
CA THR A 269 18.83 -15.60 6.51
C THR A 269 18.56 -14.36 7.34
N PHE A 270 17.56 -14.43 8.21
CA PHE A 270 17.14 -13.30 9.05
C PHE A 270 16.91 -13.74 10.49
N GLU A 271 16.82 -12.77 11.39
CA GLU A 271 16.72 -13.01 12.82
C GLU A 271 15.33 -13.53 13.22
N SER A 272 15.27 -14.52 14.11
CA SER A 272 14.05 -14.98 14.77
C SER A 272 13.43 -13.87 15.61
N MET A 273 12.09 -13.86 15.76
CA MET A 273 11.30 -12.75 16.32
C MET A 273 11.40 -11.41 15.58
N SER A 274 11.74 -11.40 14.30
CA SER A 274 11.82 -10.17 13.49
C SER A 274 10.80 -10.14 12.35
N THR A 275 10.66 -8.96 11.74
CA THR A 275 9.89 -8.72 10.52
C THR A 275 10.79 -8.48 9.31
N ASP A 276 12.06 -8.88 9.40
CA ASP A 276 13.09 -8.54 8.42
C ASP A 276 13.15 -9.53 7.25
N GLY A 277 12.40 -10.64 7.33
CA GLY A 277 12.37 -11.66 6.28
C GLY A 277 11.71 -11.14 5.01
N ILE A 278 12.45 -11.14 3.90
CA ILE A 278 11.92 -10.78 2.57
C ILE A 278 12.15 -11.93 1.60
N LEU A 279 11.06 -12.57 1.20
CA LEU A 279 11.05 -13.64 0.22
C LEU A 279 10.73 -13.06 -1.17
N TYR A 280 11.63 -13.28 -2.12
CA TYR A 280 11.39 -12.98 -3.52
C TYR A 280 11.14 -14.27 -4.29
N ILE A 281 10.11 -14.28 -5.12
CA ILE A 281 9.73 -15.42 -5.97
C ILE A 281 9.65 -14.92 -7.40
N GLN A 282 10.37 -15.58 -8.30
CA GLN A 282 10.30 -15.32 -9.73
C GLN A 282 9.46 -16.38 -10.42
N THR A 283 8.50 -15.93 -11.22
CA THR A 283 7.59 -16.76 -12.00
C THR A 283 7.68 -16.38 -13.47
N LYS A 284 7.38 -17.32 -14.37
CA LYS A 284 7.39 -17.09 -15.81
C LYS A 284 6.12 -17.61 -16.47
N ASN A 285 5.50 -16.79 -17.29
CA ASN A 285 4.44 -17.23 -18.19
C ASN A 285 5.04 -17.99 -19.38
N ILE A 286 4.70 -19.27 -19.53
CA ILE A 286 5.18 -20.15 -20.61
C ILE A 286 4.14 -20.40 -21.69
N GLY A 287 2.92 -19.88 -21.53
CA GLY A 287 1.89 -19.97 -22.57
C GLY A 287 1.91 -18.77 -23.52
N ALA A 288 0.88 -18.70 -24.36
CA ALA A 288 0.85 -17.84 -25.55
C ALA A 288 0.08 -16.53 -25.35
N THR A 289 -0.64 -16.36 -24.23
CA THR A 289 -1.45 -15.16 -23.97
C THR A 289 -1.02 -14.45 -22.69
N LYS A 290 -1.32 -13.14 -22.62
CA LYS A 290 -1.15 -12.34 -21.41
C LYS A 290 -2.27 -12.69 -20.45
N GLU A 291 -1.95 -13.26 -19.30
CA GLU A 291 -2.94 -13.73 -18.32
C GLU A 291 -2.56 -13.35 -16.90
N GLN A 292 -3.51 -13.56 -15.99
CA GLN A 292 -3.39 -13.28 -14.56
C GLN A 292 -3.14 -14.55 -13.76
N TYR A 293 -2.40 -14.38 -12.67
CA TYR A 293 -1.96 -15.45 -11.80
C TYR A 293 -2.19 -15.10 -10.34
N ASP A 294 -2.50 -16.11 -9.54
CA ASP A 294 -2.56 -16.03 -8.08
C ASP A 294 -1.42 -16.84 -7.47
N LEU A 295 -0.47 -16.14 -6.84
CA LEU A 295 0.65 -16.74 -6.12
C LEU A 295 0.35 -16.73 -4.63
N ASN A 296 0.28 -17.93 -4.06
CA ASN A 296 -0.04 -18.14 -2.66
C ASN A 296 1.17 -18.72 -1.92
N VAL A 297 1.58 -18.11 -0.81
CA VAL A 297 2.57 -18.66 0.12
C VAL A 297 1.83 -19.14 1.38
N LEU A 298 1.76 -20.46 1.54
CA LEU A 298 0.92 -21.14 2.53
C LEU A 298 1.71 -22.25 3.24
N ASN A 299 1.08 -22.86 4.25
CA ASN A 299 1.61 -24.04 4.96
C ASN A 299 3.06 -23.86 5.44
N CYS A 300 3.34 -22.70 6.03
CA CYS A 300 4.63 -22.44 6.63
C CYS A 300 4.83 -23.21 7.95
N THR A 301 6.09 -23.40 8.34
CA THR A 301 6.45 -23.97 9.65
C THR A 301 5.81 -23.16 10.78
N ASN A 302 5.48 -23.84 11.89
CA ASN A 302 4.86 -23.19 13.05
C ASN A 302 5.69 -21.99 13.53
N GLY A 303 5.01 -20.85 13.66
CA GLY A 303 5.63 -19.59 14.08
C GLY A 303 6.22 -18.74 12.95
N ILE A 304 6.02 -19.15 11.69
CA ILE A 304 6.24 -18.31 10.51
C ILE A 304 4.90 -17.76 10.05
N THR A 305 4.84 -16.45 9.87
CA THR A 305 3.67 -15.73 9.36
C THR A 305 4.06 -14.91 8.15
N VAL A 306 3.31 -15.03 7.05
CA VAL A 306 3.46 -14.18 5.87
C VAL A 306 2.44 -13.06 6.00
N ASN A 307 2.88 -11.80 5.93
CA ASN A 307 1.98 -10.66 6.10
C ASN A 307 0.84 -10.74 5.07
N THR A 308 1.21 -10.78 3.78
CA THR A 308 0.27 -10.88 2.65
C THR A 308 0.48 -12.21 1.92
N PRO A 309 -0.24 -13.29 2.29
CA PRO A 309 0.04 -14.65 1.80
C PRO A 309 -0.39 -14.90 0.35
N SER A 310 -1.13 -13.99 -0.29
CA SER A 310 -1.59 -14.11 -1.69
C SER A 310 -1.31 -12.81 -2.43
N GLN A 311 -0.75 -12.93 -3.64
CA GLN A 311 -0.53 -11.81 -4.55
C GLN A 311 -1.04 -12.17 -5.95
N VAL A 312 -1.79 -11.24 -6.52
CA VAL A 312 -2.32 -11.34 -7.89
C VAL A 312 -1.52 -10.43 -8.81
N PHE A 313 -1.07 -10.94 -9.94
CA PHE A 313 -0.30 -10.20 -10.93
C PHE A 313 -0.57 -10.71 -12.35
N THR A 314 -0.15 -9.93 -13.34
CA THR A 314 -0.38 -10.22 -14.76
C THR A 314 0.96 -10.37 -15.47
N MET A 315 1.12 -11.40 -16.30
CA MET A 315 2.33 -11.62 -17.09
C MET A 315 2.00 -11.78 -18.57
N LYS A 316 2.72 -11.07 -19.44
CA LYS A 316 2.76 -11.30 -20.88
C LYS A 316 3.43 -12.64 -21.20
N PRO A 317 3.23 -13.20 -22.40
CA PRO A 317 3.94 -14.39 -22.84
C PRO A 317 5.46 -14.23 -22.68
N ASN A 318 6.11 -15.23 -22.08
CA ASN A 318 7.55 -15.26 -21.77
C ASN A 318 8.06 -14.21 -20.77
N GLU A 319 7.20 -13.40 -20.17
CA GLU A 319 7.58 -12.44 -19.13
C GLU A 319 7.94 -13.17 -17.83
N ILE A 320 8.98 -12.67 -17.15
CA ILE A 320 9.35 -13.09 -15.80
C ILE A 320 8.92 -11.99 -14.84
N PHE A 321 8.16 -12.35 -13.82
CA PHE A 321 7.69 -11.44 -12.78
C PHE A 321 8.25 -11.83 -11.42
N GLU A 322 8.72 -10.85 -10.65
CA GLU A 322 9.24 -11.03 -9.29
C GLU A 322 8.24 -10.51 -8.25
N SER A 323 7.71 -11.42 -7.43
CA SER A 323 6.84 -11.11 -6.30
C SER A 323 7.65 -11.03 -5.00
N LYS A 324 7.26 -10.13 -4.10
CA LYS A 324 7.93 -9.89 -2.81
C LYS A 324 6.99 -10.16 -1.64
N PHE A 325 7.34 -11.07 -0.75
CA PHE A 325 6.57 -11.42 0.44
C PHE A 325 7.34 -11.06 1.72
N GLU A 326 6.70 -10.31 2.61
CA GLU A 326 7.23 -10.03 3.95
C GLU A 326 6.91 -11.21 4.89
N ILE A 327 7.96 -11.82 5.44
CA ILE A 327 7.89 -12.95 6.36
C ILE A 327 8.28 -12.46 7.76
N ARG A 328 7.45 -12.84 8.72
CA ARG A 328 7.67 -12.61 10.14
C ARG A 328 7.82 -13.92 10.87
N THR A 329 8.75 -13.94 11.81
CA THR A 329 8.95 -15.04 12.75
C THR A 329 8.43 -14.63 14.13
N VAL A 330 7.79 -15.55 14.85
CA VAL A 330 7.38 -15.36 16.25
C VAL A 330 8.03 -16.34 17.21
N THR A 331 8.88 -17.23 16.69
CA THR A 331 9.70 -18.15 17.49
C THR A 331 10.99 -17.47 17.92
N LYS A 332 11.46 -17.78 19.14
CA LYS A 332 12.73 -17.28 19.68
C LYS A 332 13.95 -18.03 19.13
N LEU A 333 13.77 -19.31 18.82
CA LEU A 333 14.83 -20.18 18.32
C LEU A 333 14.95 -20.03 16.80
N GLY A 334 16.20 -19.96 16.33
CA GLY A 334 16.58 -20.09 14.94
C GLY A 334 16.43 -21.53 14.44
N GLY A 335 16.64 -21.74 13.15
CA GLY A 335 16.64 -23.06 12.54
C GLY A 335 16.18 -23.08 11.09
N ILE A 336 16.03 -24.30 10.56
CA ILE A 336 15.52 -24.53 9.21
C ILE A 336 14.00 -24.41 9.23
N GLN A 337 13.48 -23.50 8.43
CA GLN A 337 12.07 -23.21 8.24
C GLN A 337 11.67 -23.50 6.80
N HIS A 338 10.38 -23.71 6.57
CA HIS A 338 9.84 -23.90 5.24
C HIS A 338 8.44 -23.32 5.07
N CYS A 339 8.10 -23.01 3.82
CA CYS A 339 6.76 -22.65 3.33
C CYS A 339 6.51 -23.32 1.99
N TYR A 340 5.24 -23.52 1.63
CA TYR A 340 4.84 -23.91 0.28
C TYR A 340 4.40 -22.69 -0.51
N ALA A 341 4.74 -22.66 -1.79
CA ALA A 341 4.22 -21.66 -2.71
C ALA A 341 3.48 -22.34 -3.86
N ASP A 342 2.22 -21.95 -4.07
CA ASP A 342 1.36 -22.43 -5.15
C ASP A 342 1.16 -21.32 -6.18
N LEU A 343 1.38 -21.63 -7.45
CA LEU A 343 1.08 -20.75 -8.58
C LEU A 343 -0.17 -21.26 -9.30
N LYS A 344 -1.23 -20.45 -9.28
CA LYS A 344 -2.53 -20.81 -9.85
C LYS A 344 -2.94 -19.87 -10.96
N GLY A 345 -3.65 -20.40 -11.95
CA GLY A 345 -4.42 -19.63 -12.91
C GLY A 345 -5.51 -18.87 -12.17
N PHE A 346 -5.61 -17.58 -12.44
CA PHE A 346 -6.52 -16.72 -11.70
C PHE A 346 -8.01 -16.95 -12.05
N ALA A 347 -8.30 -17.38 -13.28
CA ALA A 347 -9.66 -17.57 -13.77
C ALA A 347 -10.39 -18.76 -13.13
N MET A 348 -9.82 -19.97 -13.20
CA MET A 348 -10.43 -21.19 -12.64
C MET A 348 -9.73 -21.70 -11.38
N GLY A 349 -8.63 -21.08 -10.96
CA GLY A 349 -7.83 -21.56 -9.83
C GLY A 349 -7.00 -22.79 -10.17
N THR A 350 -6.80 -23.09 -11.46
CA THR A 350 -5.99 -24.23 -11.93
C THR A 350 -4.58 -24.14 -11.36
N LEU A 351 -4.14 -25.15 -10.62
CA LEU A 351 -2.76 -25.20 -10.11
C LEU A 351 -1.79 -25.50 -11.27
N PHE A 352 -0.90 -24.55 -11.56
CA PHE A 352 0.12 -24.74 -12.60
C PHE A 352 1.42 -25.29 -12.05
N ASP A 353 1.85 -24.82 -10.88
CA ASP A 353 3.11 -25.22 -10.28
C ASP A 353 3.05 -25.07 -8.75
N SER A 354 3.87 -25.83 -8.02
CA SER A 354 3.98 -25.76 -6.56
C SER A 354 5.40 -26.11 -6.11
N ILE A 355 5.96 -25.30 -5.21
CA ILE A 355 7.34 -25.48 -4.72
C ILE A 355 7.41 -25.43 -3.19
N LEU A 356 8.39 -26.18 -2.64
CA LEU A 356 8.79 -26.10 -1.24
C LEU A 356 9.95 -25.11 -1.09
N ILE A 357 9.73 -24.03 -0.36
CA ILE A 357 10.71 -23.00 -0.07
C ILE A 357 11.32 -23.29 1.29
N LYS A 358 12.65 -23.45 1.36
CA LYS A 358 13.41 -23.68 2.60
C LYS A 358 14.32 -22.50 2.89
N PHE A 359 14.38 -22.08 4.14
CA PHE A 359 15.23 -20.97 4.58
C PHE A 359 15.67 -21.15 6.04
N ASN A 360 16.68 -20.40 6.45
CA ASN A 360 17.19 -20.43 7.82
C ASN A 360 16.88 -19.13 8.55
N THR A 361 16.64 -19.24 9.86
CA THR A 361 16.60 -18.10 10.78
C THR A 361 17.69 -18.23 11.84
N THR A 362 18.25 -17.11 12.29
CA THR A 362 19.19 -17.08 13.43
C THR A 362 18.46 -16.83 14.74
N ASP A 363 19.04 -17.20 15.87
CA ASP A 363 18.46 -16.90 17.18
C ASP A 363 18.27 -15.39 17.41
N THR A 364 17.27 -15.02 18.20
CA THR A 364 17.03 -13.63 18.60
C THR A 364 18.14 -13.10 19.50
N VAL A 365 18.72 -11.96 19.13
CA VAL A 365 19.72 -11.24 19.91
C VAL A 365 19.01 -10.27 20.85
N ILE A 366 18.87 -10.66 22.11
CA ILE A 366 18.34 -9.77 23.15
C ILE A 366 19.46 -8.82 23.59
N ILE A 367 19.34 -7.54 23.26
CA ILE A 367 20.21 -6.51 23.82
C ILE A 367 19.84 -6.37 25.29
N LYS A 368 20.70 -6.89 26.18
CA LYS A 368 20.61 -6.58 27.61
C LYS A 368 20.99 -5.11 27.79
N THR A 369 19.99 -4.24 27.94
CA THR A 369 20.20 -2.95 28.60
C THR A 369 20.54 -3.25 30.04
N PHE A 370 21.81 -3.06 30.41
CA PHE A 370 22.20 -2.99 31.81
C PHE A 370 21.51 -1.77 32.41
N GLU A 371 20.68 -2.01 33.42
CA GLU A 371 20.12 -0.96 34.30
C GLU A 371 21.21 -0.28 35.12
#